data_AF-A0A942H0S9-F1
#
_entry.id   AF-A0A942H0S9-F1
#
_cell.length_a   1.000
_cell.length_b   1.000
_cell.length_c   1.000
_cell.angle_alpha   90.00
_cell.angle_beta   90.00
_cell.angle_gamma   90.00
#
_symmetry.space_group_name_H-M   'P 1'
#
loop_
_entity.id
_entity.type
_entity.pdbx_description
1 polymer ?
#
loop_
_entity_poly.entity_id
_entity_poly.type
_entity_poly.pdbx_seq_one_letter_code
_entity_poly.pdbx_strand_id
1 'polypeptide(L)'
;MRPAFLIFAIPALLSAQGASKPSAAEAPKAEVKTGLAVEHYELTGESSDFKVAPDTKIVAWVRVSGITDGGVTVVFLKDGQEKSKVDLKVPHSPYRTRAYRTFRKGDDGAWTVKVVGTDGMALGSADFKVAIEAGEAK
;
A
#
# COMPACT_ATOMS: atom_id res chain seq x y z
N MET A 1 -6.10 28.53 69.75
CA MET A 1 -7.10 27.64 70.38
C MET A 1 -7.56 26.66 69.31
N ARG A 2 -7.23 25.36 69.44
CA ARG A 2 -7.65 24.29 68.52
C ARG A 2 -9.01 23.74 68.97
N PRO A 3 -9.83 23.21 68.04
CA PRO A 3 -10.02 21.74 67.98
C PRO A 3 -10.03 21.25 66.52
N ALA A 4 -9.34 20.18 66.10
CA ALA A 4 -9.46 18.76 66.48
C ALA A 4 -10.86 18.16 66.23
N PHE A 5 -11.10 17.72 64.98
CA PHE A 5 -12.07 16.69 64.60
C PHE A 5 -11.46 15.92 63.41
N LEU A 6 -10.96 14.70 63.61
CA LEU A 6 -11.63 13.39 63.54
C LEU A 6 -11.80 12.88 62.10
N ILE A 7 -11.11 11.76 61.86
CA ILE A 7 -10.93 11.00 60.62
C ILE A 7 -12.26 10.43 60.13
N PHE A 8 -12.50 10.47 58.82
CA PHE A 8 -13.28 9.46 58.11
C PHE A 8 -12.58 9.07 56.81
N ALA A 9 -12.31 7.78 56.68
CA ALA A 9 -11.75 7.14 55.49
C ALA A 9 -12.86 6.77 54.51
N ILE A 10 -12.70 7.10 53.22
CA ILE A 10 -13.34 6.39 52.10
C ILE A 10 -12.36 6.40 50.90
N PRO A 11 -11.88 5.24 50.43
CA PRO A 11 -11.13 5.16 49.19
C PRO A 11 -12.13 5.10 48.04
N ALA A 12 -12.26 6.17 47.26
CA ALA A 12 -12.98 6.14 46.00
C ALA A 12 -11.96 6.06 44.87
N LEU A 13 -11.63 4.84 44.45
CA LEU A 13 -11.15 4.59 43.09
C LEU A 13 -12.21 5.16 42.14
N LEU A 14 -11.86 6.22 41.41
CA LEU A 14 -12.64 6.64 40.25
C LEU A 14 -11.75 6.56 39.01
N SER A 15 -11.95 5.44 38.33
CA SER A 15 -11.72 5.13 36.92
C SER A 15 -11.01 6.20 36.11
N ALA A 16 -9.75 5.92 35.78
CA ALA A 16 -9.18 6.35 34.51
C ALA A 16 -10.07 5.75 33.40
N GLN A 17 -11.03 6.54 32.93
CA GLN A 17 -11.66 6.25 31.64
C GLN A 17 -10.54 6.35 30.61
N GLY A 18 -10.03 5.18 30.23
CA GLY A 18 -9.23 5.03 29.04
C GLY A 18 -10.00 5.74 27.93
N ALA A 19 -9.43 6.82 27.43
CA ALA A 19 -9.82 7.38 26.16
C ALA A 19 -9.55 6.30 25.13
N SER A 20 -10.55 5.44 24.90
CA SER A 20 -10.68 4.69 23.66
C SER A 20 -10.78 5.76 22.59
N LYS A 21 -9.62 6.15 22.04
CA LYS A 21 -9.53 6.95 20.83
C LYS A 21 -10.53 6.32 19.87
N PRO A 22 -11.62 7.00 19.47
CA PRO A 22 -12.45 6.46 18.42
C PRO A 22 -11.49 6.17 17.28
N SER A 23 -11.42 4.90 16.87
CA SER A 23 -10.64 4.48 15.73
C SER A 23 -11.16 5.31 14.57
N ALA A 24 -10.48 6.42 14.30
CA ALA A 24 -10.75 7.26 13.15
C ALA A 24 -10.82 6.28 11.99
N ALA A 25 -11.94 6.29 11.27
CA ALA A 25 -12.05 5.56 10.02
C ALA A 25 -10.76 5.85 9.24
N GLU A 26 -9.92 4.82 9.12
CA GLU A 26 -8.55 5.00 8.64
C GLU A 26 -8.72 5.50 7.20
N ALA A 27 -8.21 6.70 6.90
CA ALA A 27 -8.36 7.27 5.57
C ALA A 27 -7.84 6.26 4.53
N PRO A 28 -8.54 6.10 3.39
CA PRO A 28 -8.17 5.11 2.40
C PRO A 28 -6.73 5.35 1.95
N LYS A 29 -5.90 4.31 2.04
CA LYS A 29 -4.47 4.36 1.72
C LYS A 29 -4.04 3.06 1.06
N ALA A 30 -3.06 3.16 0.18
CA ALA A 30 -2.46 2.01 -0.49
C ALA A 30 -0.95 2.01 -0.27
N GLU A 31 -0.44 0.94 0.33
CA GLU A 31 0.99 0.64 0.32
C GLU A 31 1.30 -0.05 -1.00
N VAL A 32 2.28 0.45 -1.75
CA VAL A 32 2.66 -0.06 -3.06
C VAL A 32 4.13 -0.45 -3.02
N LYS A 33 4.41 -1.68 -3.45
CA LYS A 33 5.77 -2.21 -3.59
C LYS A 33 5.92 -2.87 -4.94
N THR A 34 7.12 -2.81 -5.51
CA THR A 34 7.44 -3.41 -6.81
C THR A 34 8.42 -4.55 -6.63
N GLY A 35 8.19 -5.65 -7.35
CA GLY A 35 9.06 -6.82 -7.31
C GLY A 35 8.93 -7.68 -8.56
N LEU A 36 9.66 -8.78 -8.60
CA LEU A 36 9.70 -9.68 -9.77
C LEU A 36 8.59 -10.73 -9.75
N ALA A 37 8.19 -11.19 -8.56
CA ALA A 37 7.14 -12.19 -8.43
C ALA A 37 6.40 -12.04 -7.09
N VAL A 38 5.28 -12.75 -6.95
CA VAL A 38 4.57 -12.86 -5.68
C VAL A 38 4.34 -14.34 -5.41
N GLU A 39 5.02 -14.85 -4.39
CA GLU A 39 4.97 -16.24 -3.93
C GLU A 39 4.42 -16.26 -2.50
N HIS A 40 3.55 -17.21 -2.18
CA HIS A 40 2.94 -17.32 -0.84
C HIS A 40 2.30 -16.01 -0.32
N TYR A 41 1.76 -15.16 -1.21
CA TYR A 41 1.19 -13.84 -0.91
C TYR A 41 2.20 -12.75 -0.51
N GLU A 42 3.48 -13.04 -0.61
CA GLU A 42 4.58 -12.13 -0.33
C GLU A 42 5.29 -11.74 -1.63
N LEU A 43 5.80 -10.51 -1.66
CA LEU A 43 6.54 -10.00 -2.80
C LEU A 43 7.95 -10.59 -2.78
N THR A 44 8.37 -11.22 -3.87
CA THR A 44 9.71 -11.74 -4.06
C THR A 44 10.46 -10.90 -5.09
N GLY A 45 11.75 -10.69 -4.84
CA GLY A 45 12.58 -9.78 -5.64
C GLY A 45 12.10 -8.33 -5.56
N GLU A 46 11.67 -7.87 -4.37
CA GLU A 46 11.35 -6.47 -4.11
C GLU A 46 12.56 -5.59 -4.45
N SER A 47 12.34 -4.60 -5.31
CA SER A 47 13.37 -3.65 -5.71
C SER A 47 12.72 -2.37 -6.26
N SER A 48 13.46 -1.27 -6.18
CA SER A 48 13.19 -0.03 -6.92
C SER A 48 13.91 0.01 -8.26
N ASP A 49 14.85 -0.91 -8.51
CA ASP A 49 15.70 -0.92 -9.69
C ASP A 49 15.76 -2.35 -10.24
N PHE A 50 15.26 -2.53 -11.45
CA PHE A 50 15.13 -3.85 -12.09
C PHE A 50 16.03 -3.92 -13.32
N LYS A 51 16.91 -4.91 -13.34
CA LYS A 51 17.66 -5.32 -14.53
C LYS A 51 17.10 -6.65 -15.00
N VAL A 52 16.32 -6.63 -16.07
CA VAL A 52 15.54 -7.79 -16.50
C VAL A 52 15.66 -8.02 -18.00
N ALA A 53 15.46 -9.27 -18.41
CA ALA A 53 15.35 -9.64 -19.82
C ALA A 53 14.06 -9.07 -20.43
N PRO A 54 13.98 -8.93 -21.76
CA PRO A 54 12.71 -8.63 -22.42
C PRO A 54 11.63 -9.67 -22.05
N ASP A 55 10.38 -9.22 -22.03
CA ASP A 55 9.21 -10.01 -21.68
C ASP A 55 9.14 -10.48 -20.21
N THR A 56 9.94 -9.87 -19.34
CA THR A 56 9.87 -10.06 -17.89
C THR A 56 8.69 -9.30 -17.29
N LYS A 57 8.02 -9.92 -16.31
CA LYS A 57 6.93 -9.31 -15.56
C LYS A 57 7.48 -8.62 -14.33
N ILE A 58 7.08 -7.36 -14.11
CA ILE A 58 7.27 -6.68 -12.84
C ILE A 58 5.90 -6.55 -12.19
N VAL A 59 5.82 -6.99 -10.94
CA VAL A 59 4.61 -7.04 -10.13
C VAL A 59 4.58 -5.84 -9.20
N ALA A 60 3.49 -5.08 -9.26
CA ALA A 60 3.10 -4.12 -8.24
C ALA A 60 2.24 -4.83 -7.20
N TRP A 61 2.82 -5.10 -6.04
CA TRP A 61 2.08 -5.55 -4.87
C TRP A 61 1.44 -4.35 -4.18
N VAL A 62 0.16 -4.46 -3.87
CA VAL A 62 -0.63 -3.37 -3.31
C VAL A 62 -1.38 -3.87 -2.09
N ARG A 63 -1.19 -3.20 -0.95
CA ARG A 63 -2.01 -3.40 0.25
C ARG A 63 -2.86 -2.17 0.49
N VAL A 64 -4.17 -2.34 0.33
CA VAL A 64 -5.15 -1.28 0.51
C VAL A 64 -5.76 -1.40 1.89
N SER A 65 -5.86 -0.28 2.60
CA SER A 65 -6.52 -0.14 3.90
C SER A 65 -7.50 1.03 3.83
N GLY A 66 -8.56 0.98 4.64
CA GLY A 66 -9.55 2.06 4.73
C GLY A 66 -10.63 2.05 3.64
N ILE A 67 -10.64 1.04 2.75
CA ILE A 67 -11.71 0.82 1.76
C ILE A 67 -12.58 -0.37 2.19
N THR A 68 -13.87 -0.13 2.43
CA THR A 68 -14.86 -1.17 2.70
C THR A 68 -15.75 -1.32 1.47
N ASP A 69 -15.62 -2.47 0.79
CA ASP A 69 -16.35 -2.83 -0.43
C ASP A 69 -16.22 -1.79 -1.56
N GLY A 70 -15.18 -1.96 -2.38
CA GLY A 70 -14.90 -1.05 -3.49
C GLY A 70 -13.88 -1.59 -4.48
N GLY A 71 -13.11 -0.69 -5.07
CA GLY A 71 -12.05 -1.04 -6.01
C GLY A 71 -10.92 -0.02 -6.01
N VAL A 72 -9.80 -0.44 -6.59
CA VAL A 72 -8.67 0.43 -6.88
C VAL A 72 -8.19 0.18 -8.29
N THR A 73 -7.74 1.22 -8.96
CA THR A 73 -7.08 1.14 -10.26
C THR A 73 -5.58 1.30 -10.06
N VAL A 74 -4.82 0.29 -10.47
CA VAL A 74 -3.36 0.36 -10.47
C VAL A 74 -2.90 0.84 -11.85
N VAL A 75 -2.30 2.01 -11.90
CA VAL A 75 -1.85 2.68 -13.11
C VAL A 75 -0.32 2.62 -13.18
N PHE A 76 0.21 2.11 -14.29
CA PHE A 76 1.63 2.15 -14.61
C PHE A 76 1.90 3.33 -15.53
N LEU A 77 2.66 4.29 -15.02
CA LEU A 77 3.08 5.48 -15.74
C LEU A 77 4.55 5.37 -16.14
N LYS A 78 4.87 5.78 -17.35
CA LYS A 78 6.25 5.99 -17.84
C LYS A 78 6.40 7.47 -18.17
N ASP A 79 7.39 8.14 -17.58
CA ASP A 79 7.62 9.58 -17.80
C ASP A 79 6.34 10.43 -17.57
N GLY A 80 5.53 10.04 -16.58
CA GLY A 80 4.26 10.69 -16.25
C GLY A 80 3.09 10.38 -17.20
N GLN A 81 3.29 9.57 -18.24
CA GLN A 81 2.22 9.11 -19.13
C GLN A 81 1.69 7.74 -18.73
N GLU A 82 0.37 7.59 -18.62
CA GLU A 82 -0.28 6.29 -18.45
C GLU A 82 0.07 5.36 -19.64
N LYS A 83 0.69 4.22 -19.34
CA LYS A 83 0.97 3.17 -20.32
C LYS A 83 0.11 1.93 -20.12
N SER A 84 -0.33 1.67 -18.89
CA SER A 84 -1.21 0.56 -18.56
C SER A 84 -1.98 0.87 -17.30
N LYS A 85 -3.17 0.30 -17.18
CA LYS A 85 -3.95 0.32 -15.94
C LYS A 85 -4.65 -1.01 -15.72
N VAL A 86 -4.89 -1.34 -14.46
CA VAL A 86 -5.56 -2.57 -14.05
C VAL A 86 -6.54 -2.24 -12.94
N ASP A 87 -7.82 -2.47 -13.18
CA ASP A 87 -8.88 -2.31 -12.19
C ASP A 87 -8.98 -3.57 -11.32
N LEU A 88 -8.91 -3.38 -10.00
CA LEU A 88 -8.89 -4.45 -9.02
C LEU A 88 -10.01 -4.22 -7.99
N LYS A 89 -10.77 -5.27 -7.69
CA LYS A 89 -11.77 -5.23 -6.63
C LYS A 89 -11.13 -5.38 -5.25
N VAL A 90 -11.66 -4.64 -4.29
CA VAL A 90 -11.25 -4.62 -2.88
C VAL A 90 -12.49 -4.91 -2.03
N PRO A 91 -12.77 -6.19 -1.73
CA PRO A 91 -14.00 -6.57 -1.04
C PRO A 91 -13.99 -6.23 0.46
N HIS A 92 -12.82 -6.09 1.08
CA HIS A 92 -12.69 -5.75 2.50
C HIS A 92 -11.42 -4.93 2.76
N SER A 93 -11.21 -4.47 3.99
CA SER A 93 -9.98 -3.80 4.41
C SER A 93 -9.42 -4.43 5.69
N PRO A 94 -8.09 -4.66 5.78
CA PRO A 94 -7.11 -4.49 4.72
C PRO A 94 -7.22 -5.60 3.67
N TYR A 95 -6.94 -5.28 2.41
CA TYR A 95 -6.89 -6.26 1.31
C TYR A 95 -5.55 -6.16 0.58
N ARG A 96 -5.04 -7.32 0.19
CA ARG A 96 -3.82 -7.42 -0.62
C ARG A 96 -4.21 -7.81 -2.02
N THR A 97 -3.75 -7.03 -2.97
CA THR A 97 -3.94 -7.28 -4.39
C THR A 97 -2.62 -7.07 -5.13
N ARG A 98 -2.56 -7.48 -6.38
CA ARG A 98 -1.38 -7.31 -7.23
C ARG A 98 -1.78 -6.98 -8.64
N ALA A 99 -1.05 -6.06 -9.25
CA ALA A 99 -1.06 -5.86 -10.69
C ALA A 99 0.31 -6.21 -11.24
N TYR A 100 0.41 -6.58 -12.49
CA TYR A 100 1.70 -6.78 -13.13
C TYR A 100 1.67 -6.22 -14.55
N ARG A 101 2.84 -5.87 -15.03
CA ARG A 101 3.06 -5.49 -16.43
C ARG A 101 4.24 -6.27 -16.97
N THR A 102 4.12 -6.75 -18.20
CA THR A 102 5.22 -7.33 -18.95
C THR A 102 6.02 -6.20 -19.60
N PHE A 103 7.32 -6.14 -19.35
CA PHE A 103 8.22 -5.12 -19.88
C PHE A 103 8.95 -5.67 -21.10
N ARG A 104 8.82 -4.97 -22.23
CA ARG A 104 9.41 -5.35 -23.50
C ARG A 104 10.59 -4.45 -23.83
N LYS A 105 11.29 -4.80 -24.91
CA LYS A 105 12.34 -3.93 -25.47
C LYS A 105 11.78 -2.54 -25.76
N GLY A 106 12.39 -1.50 -25.18
CA GLY A 106 11.92 -0.09 -25.26
C GLY A 106 11.07 0.37 -24.07
N ASP A 107 10.74 -0.52 -23.13
CA ASP A 107 10.11 -0.15 -21.85
C ASP A 107 11.15 0.23 -20.77
N ASP A 108 12.42 0.41 -21.11
CA ASP A 108 13.44 0.90 -20.20
C ASP A 108 13.17 2.34 -19.76
N GLY A 109 13.62 2.69 -18.55
CA GLY A 109 13.51 4.03 -17.98
C GLY A 109 12.83 4.06 -16.62
N ALA A 110 12.39 5.27 -16.24
CA ALA A 110 11.70 5.52 -14.98
C ALA A 110 10.20 5.25 -15.11
N TRP A 111 9.67 4.54 -14.13
CA TRP A 111 8.29 4.14 -14.04
C TRP A 111 7.72 4.51 -12.69
N THR A 112 6.44 4.83 -12.67
CA THR A 112 5.68 5.07 -11.45
C THR A 112 4.45 4.18 -11.47
N VAL A 113 4.25 3.40 -10.41
CA VAL A 113 2.97 2.77 -10.14
C VAL A 113 2.16 3.72 -9.27
N LYS A 114 0.95 4.03 -9.69
CA LYS A 114 0.00 4.83 -8.91
C LYS A 114 -1.26 4.01 -8.65
N VAL A 115 -1.71 4.00 -7.41
CA VAL A 115 -2.98 3.37 -7.01
C VAL A 115 -4.00 4.45 -6.80
N VAL A 116 -5.10 4.36 -7.53
CA VAL A 116 -6.18 5.33 -7.54
C VAL A 116 -7.45 4.65 -7.00
N GLY A 117 -8.15 5.29 -6.08
CA GLY A 117 -9.45 4.83 -5.60
C GLY A 117 -10.56 5.04 -6.64
N THR A 118 -11.73 4.47 -6.39
CA THR A 118 -12.92 4.68 -7.24
C THR A 118 -13.38 6.14 -7.29
N ASP A 119 -12.99 6.94 -6.31
CA ASP A 119 -13.20 8.38 -6.20
C ASP A 119 -12.22 9.22 -7.06
N GLY A 120 -11.26 8.56 -7.72
CA GLY A 120 -10.19 9.22 -8.46
C GLY A 120 -9.05 9.74 -7.59
N MET A 121 -9.08 9.49 -6.27
CA MET A 121 -8.05 9.93 -5.34
C MET A 121 -6.84 9.00 -5.39
N ALA A 122 -5.64 9.56 -5.38
CA ALA A 122 -4.42 8.77 -5.27
C ALA A 122 -4.25 8.26 -3.85
N LEU A 123 -4.24 6.93 -3.68
CA LEU A 123 -4.13 6.27 -2.38
C LEU A 123 -2.69 5.93 -2.02
N GLY A 124 -1.83 5.81 -3.04
CA GLY A 124 -0.42 5.52 -2.91
C GLY A 124 0.29 5.42 -4.25
N SER A 125 1.62 5.49 -4.23
CA SER A 125 2.46 5.33 -5.41
C SER A 125 3.83 4.77 -5.05
N ALA A 126 4.49 4.16 -6.03
CA ALA A 126 5.86 3.69 -5.93
C ALA A 126 6.60 3.97 -7.25
N ASP A 127 7.78 4.55 -7.14
CA ASP A 127 8.66 4.80 -8.28
C ASP A 127 9.70 3.68 -8.39
N PHE A 128 9.97 3.27 -9.62
CA PHE A 128 10.96 2.24 -9.92
C PHE A 128 11.60 2.48 -11.28
N LYS A 129 12.79 1.92 -11.49
CA LYS A 129 13.52 1.98 -12.75
C LYS A 129 13.63 0.60 -13.35
N VAL A 130 13.53 0.54 -14.67
CA VAL A 130 13.68 -0.69 -15.43
C VAL A 130 14.79 -0.51 -16.45
N ALA A 131 15.78 -1.39 -16.41
CA ALA A 131 16.79 -1.56 -17.44
C ALA A 131 16.52 -2.91 -18.11
N ILE A 132 16.16 -2.86 -19.40
CA ILE A 132 16.00 -4.06 -20.21
C ILE A 132 17.37 -4.41 -20.77
N GLU A 133 18.04 -5.36 -20.14
CA GLU A 133 19.29 -5.90 -20.65
C GLU A 133 18.96 -7.01 -21.65
N ALA A 134 19.77 -7.16 -22.69
CA ALA A 134 19.68 -8.29 -23.61
C ALA A 134 20.15 -9.57 -22.88
N GLY A 135 19.36 -10.02 -21.90
CA GLY A 135 19.55 -11.29 -21.23
C GLY A 135 18.97 -12.40 -22.09
N GLU A 136 19.77 -13.45 -22.31
CA GLU A 136 19.36 -14.69 -22.97
C GLU A 136 18.00 -15.15 -22.45
N ALA A 137 17.03 -15.31 -23.36
CA ALA A 137 15.80 -16.02 -23.08
C ALA A 137 16.18 -17.43 -22.62
N LYS A 138 15.86 -17.77 -21.37
CA LYS A 138 16.04 -19.12 -20.85
C LYS A 138 14.79 -19.96 -21.12
#